data_AF-A0A8T5DC57-F1
#
_entry.id   AF-A0A8T5DC57-F1
#
_cell.length_a   1.000
_cell.length_b   1.000
_cell.length_c   1.000
_cell.angle_alpha   90.00
_cell.angle_beta   90.00
_cell.angle_gamma   90.00
#
_symmetry.space_group_name_H-M   'P 1'
#
loop_
_entity.id
_entity.type
_entity.pdbx_description
1 polymer ?
#
loop_
_entity_poly.entity_id
_entity_poly.type
_entity_poly.pdbx_seq_one_letter_code
_entity_poly.pdbx_strand_id
1 'polypeptide(L)'
;MKTAKLAIILFLMVGVVPALALIDDNPRNIHHTWQSDDTAHTIVVSWKASSEANGAIYYDTVPGDATPQSYRFFAEAVSHSADDINGVYHDAELTGLEPETVYYYICGSPETGFSEEQSFKTLSLVRDHVRFVVGGDSRTNPDLRDLVSTVMAQYGPEFVLFNGDFVNDGDEDDQWDDFFDQAEQLWVTPEGYVIPIVSAIGNHDGGSSNYGERLALPGNEEWYSLNFGSDIHIAVLNSESTVEGFDLQTEWLRADLEKHKEYTWKFVLLHRNILKNYHDVWLTGVNRWVAVLDEYDVDIVFSGHSHNYQRSAPVNWTLSRTEAQASYDEGILYLTSGAWGAPLYETVDGWWVEYTESSLHFTLIDMYTNGTLKLQAIDSTGEVFDKLVLNKDFPDENTVLAERLINLRQENEALDQSVDTLRDENEELTISAAELAQENEAAIQAQDQRIVELEDQVNTLGEDLETEQELVQILQSTVDGLEFQLDIPVETPSQSNPTFFLIVGLIAGGAVSMLILKKR
;
A
#
# COMPACT_ATOMS: atom_id res chain seq x y z
N MET A 1 -38.56 -78.97 5.83
CA MET A 1 -37.67 -77.80 5.63
C MET A 1 -38.44 -76.69 4.95
N LYS A 2 -38.48 -75.52 5.61
CA LYS A 2 -38.55 -74.14 5.11
C LYS A 2 -39.53 -73.81 3.96
N THR A 3 -40.43 -72.84 4.20
CA THR A 3 -40.20 -71.42 3.84
C THR A 3 -41.42 -70.58 4.22
N ALA A 4 -41.23 -69.52 5.02
CA ALA A 4 -42.16 -68.40 5.13
C ALA A 4 -41.50 -67.20 4.44
N LYS A 5 -42.19 -66.62 3.46
CA LYS A 5 -41.80 -65.37 2.79
C LYS A 5 -42.46 -64.21 3.52
N LEU A 6 -41.68 -63.28 4.04
CA LEU A 6 -42.14 -61.96 4.47
C LEU A 6 -41.45 -60.93 3.59
N ALA A 7 -42.25 -60.09 2.94
CA ALA A 7 -41.80 -58.99 2.12
C ALA A 7 -41.26 -57.86 3.02
N ILE A 8 -40.07 -57.35 2.69
CA ILE A 8 -39.57 -56.08 3.21
C ILE A 8 -39.45 -55.14 2.01
N ILE A 9 -40.26 -54.10 2.03
CA ILE A 9 -40.18 -52.93 1.15
C ILE A 9 -39.02 -52.09 1.68
N LEU A 10 -37.95 -51.95 0.89
CA LEU A 10 -36.86 -51.02 1.18
C LEU A 10 -37.13 -49.72 0.40
N PHE A 11 -37.43 -48.65 1.14
CA PHE A 11 -37.56 -47.29 0.63
C PHE A 11 -36.15 -46.79 0.27
N LEU A 12 -35.85 -46.65 -1.02
CA LEU A 12 -34.64 -45.96 -1.50
C LEU A 12 -34.94 -44.45 -1.44
N MET A 13 -34.55 -43.80 -0.33
CA MET A 13 -34.35 -42.34 -0.36
C MET A 13 -33.08 -42.08 -1.17
N VAL A 14 -33.23 -41.87 -2.46
CA VAL A 14 -32.23 -41.15 -3.24
C VAL A 14 -32.32 -39.69 -2.78
N GLY A 15 -31.50 -39.35 -1.79
CA GLY A 15 -31.20 -37.95 -1.51
C GLY A 15 -30.52 -37.39 -2.75
N VAL A 16 -31.27 -36.62 -3.55
CA VAL A 16 -30.68 -35.67 -4.48
C VAL A 16 -30.04 -34.61 -3.57
N VAL A 17 -28.76 -34.81 -3.24
CA VAL A 17 -27.93 -33.71 -2.78
C VAL A 17 -27.89 -32.78 -3.99
N PRO A 18 -28.46 -31.56 -3.91
CA PRO A 18 -28.12 -30.57 -4.91
C PRO A 18 -26.61 -30.46 -4.82
N ALA A 19 -25.89 -30.71 -5.92
CA ALA A 19 -24.54 -30.21 -6.02
C ALA A 19 -24.68 -28.71 -5.74
N LEU A 20 -24.34 -28.28 -4.51
CA LEU A 20 -23.89 -26.91 -4.33
C LEU A 20 -22.78 -26.81 -5.36
N ALA A 21 -22.97 -25.97 -6.37
CA ALA A 21 -21.82 -25.38 -7.01
C ALA A 21 -21.00 -24.84 -5.85
N LEU A 22 -19.87 -25.50 -5.55
CA LEU A 22 -18.82 -24.87 -4.78
C LEU A 22 -18.57 -23.59 -5.56
N ILE A 23 -18.95 -22.46 -4.97
CA ILE A 23 -18.43 -21.18 -5.44
C ILE A 23 -16.92 -21.38 -5.34
N ASP A 24 -16.25 -21.35 -6.48
CA ASP A 24 -14.80 -21.38 -6.51
C ASP A 24 -14.37 -20.04 -5.96
N ASP A 25 -14.07 -20.03 -4.66
CA ASP A 25 -13.71 -18.86 -3.88
C ASP A 25 -12.18 -18.74 -3.73
N ASN A 26 -11.45 -19.53 -4.52
CA ASN A 26 -10.00 -19.52 -4.50
C ASN A 26 -9.49 -18.12 -4.85
N PRO A 27 -8.32 -17.73 -4.30
CA PRO A 27 -7.63 -16.52 -4.68
C PRO A 27 -7.54 -16.37 -6.20
N ARG A 28 -7.81 -15.16 -6.68
CA ARG A 28 -7.68 -14.75 -8.09
C ARG A 28 -7.07 -13.37 -8.17
N ASN A 29 -6.84 -12.88 -9.39
CA ASN A 29 -6.18 -11.60 -9.63
C ASN A 29 -4.79 -11.56 -8.97
N ILE A 30 -4.10 -12.70 -8.95
CA ILE A 30 -2.79 -12.81 -8.29
C ILE A 30 -1.76 -12.06 -9.13
N HIS A 31 -1.11 -11.07 -8.53
CA HIS A 31 -0.09 -10.25 -9.20
C HIS A 31 0.95 -9.72 -8.21
N HIS A 32 2.10 -9.31 -8.74
CA HIS A 32 3.26 -8.89 -7.93
C HIS A 32 3.64 -7.45 -8.16
N THR A 33 4.04 -6.78 -7.09
CA THR A 33 4.57 -5.41 -7.06
C THR A 33 5.69 -5.31 -6.00
N TRP A 34 6.12 -4.08 -5.68
CA TRP A 34 7.01 -3.78 -4.57
C TRP A 34 6.50 -2.58 -3.78
N GLN A 35 6.57 -2.63 -2.45
CA GLN A 35 6.32 -1.50 -1.55
C GLN A 35 7.61 -0.87 -1.00
N SER A 36 8.75 -1.53 -1.22
CA SER A 36 10.09 -1.09 -0.81
C SER A 36 11.03 -0.97 -2.01
N ASP A 37 11.97 -0.03 -1.93
CA ASP A 37 13.03 0.14 -2.94
C ASP A 37 14.08 -0.98 -2.92
N ASP A 38 14.04 -1.90 -1.95
CA ASP A 38 14.87 -3.10 -1.89
C ASP A 38 14.29 -4.26 -2.72
N THR A 39 14.18 -4.03 -4.04
CA THR A 39 13.55 -4.95 -5.00
C THR A 39 14.25 -6.32 -5.14
N ALA A 40 15.45 -6.48 -4.56
CA ALA A 40 16.21 -7.74 -4.57
C ALA A 40 15.87 -8.67 -3.38
N HIS A 41 15.36 -8.12 -2.27
CA HIS A 41 15.04 -8.89 -1.06
C HIS A 41 13.57 -8.83 -0.68
N THR A 42 12.75 -8.10 -1.44
CA THR A 42 11.32 -7.97 -1.21
C THR A 42 10.52 -8.30 -2.46
N ILE A 43 9.27 -8.69 -2.25
CA ILE A 43 8.21 -8.71 -3.26
C ILE A 43 6.86 -8.63 -2.54
N VAL A 44 5.88 -7.98 -3.14
CA VAL A 44 4.50 -8.04 -2.66
C VAL A 44 3.72 -8.99 -3.53
N VAL A 45 2.94 -9.86 -2.90
CA VAL A 45 1.95 -10.70 -3.57
C VAL A 45 0.56 -10.20 -3.18
N SER A 46 -0.19 -9.76 -4.18
CA SER A 46 -1.55 -9.26 -4.04
C SER A 46 -2.54 -10.23 -4.67
N TRP A 47 -3.70 -10.44 -4.04
CA TRP A 47 -4.78 -11.26 -4.59
C TRP A 47 -6.16 -10.81 -4.10
N LYS A 48 -7.20 -11.19 -4.84
CA LYS A 48 -8.61 -10.95 -4.51
C LYS A 48 -9.27 -12.25 -4.03
N ALA A 49 -10.09 -12.16 -2.97
CA ALA A 49 -10.90 -13.26 -2.44
C ALA A 49 -12.25 -12.73 -1.90
N SER A 50 -13.22 -13.59 -1.56
CA SER A 50 -14.54 -13.11 -1.07
C SER A 50 -14.58 -12.67 0.40
N SER A 51 -13.53 -12.93 1.18
CA SER A 51 -13.50 -12.73 2.64
C SER A 51 -12.21 -12.07 3.11
N GLU A 52 -12.29 -11.30 4.19
CA GLU A 52 -11.16 -10.65 4.89
C GLU A 52 -10.43 -11.64 5.83
N ALA A 53 -10.84 -12.90 5.88
CA ALA A 53 -10.37 -13.84 6.89
C ALA A 53 -8.93 -14.35 6.65
N ASN A 54 -8.00 -13.92 7.51
CA ASN A 54 -6.66 -14.50 7.71
C ASN A 54 -5.93 -14.87 6.40
N GLY A 55 -5.92 -13.96 5.43
CA GLY A 55 -5.14 -14.12 4.22
C GLY A 55 -3.66 -14.29 4.55
N ALA A 56 -3.01 -15.29 3.94
CA ALA A 56 -1.59 -15.52 4.13
C ALA A 56 -0.95 -16.09 2.87
N ILE A 57 0.34 -15.86 2.74
CA ILE A 57 1.21 -16.52 1.78
C ILE A 57 2.06 -17.56 2.49
N TYR A 58 2.18 -18.75 1.90
CA TYR A 58 3.07 -19.81 2.34
C TYR A 58 4.09 -20.04 1.23
N TYR A 59 5.38 -19.95 1.55
CA TYR A 59 6.42 -19.92 0.53
C TYR A 59 7.70 -20.65 0.93
N ASP A 60 8.48 -21.08 -0.07
CA ASP A 60 9.74 -21.78 0.09
C ASP A 60 10.62 -21.66 -1.18
N THR A 61 11.89 -22.05 -1.09
CA THR A 61 12.82 -22.15 -2.24
C THR A 61 12.77 -23.53 -2.93
N VAL A 62 11.85 -24.39 -2.50
CA VAL A 62 11.62 -25.73 -3.03
C VAL A 62 10.11 -25.87 -3.30
N PRO A 63 9.70 -26.44 -4.44
CA PRO A 63 8.28 -26.63 -4.74
C PRO A 63 7.61 -27.57 -3.73
N GLY A 64 6.35 -27.28 -3.44
CA GLY A 64 5.47 -27.99 -2.54
C GLY A 64 4.44 -28.86 -3.25
N ASP A 65 3.34 -29.17 -2.54
CA ASP A 65 2.18 -29.90 -3.08
C ASP A 65 0.91 -29.05 -3.09
N ALA A 66 1.08 -27.71 -3.10
CA ALA A 66 0.03 -26.71 -2.98
C ALA A 66 -0.81 -26.85 -1.68
N THR A 67 -0.16 -27.25 -0.58
CA THR A 67 -0.76 -27.21 0.76
C THR A 67 0.09 -26.37 1.71
N PRO A 68 -0.49 -25.63 2.67
CA PRO A 68 0.29 -24.78 3.57
C PRO A 68 1.41 -25.51 4.31
N GLN A 69 1.24 -26.80 4.58
CA GLN A 69 2.23 -27.60 5.31
C GLN A 69 3.46 -27.99 4.47
N SER A 70 3.42 -27.83 3.14
CA SER A 70 4.59 -28.11 2.28
C SER A 70 5.64 -27.01 2.28
N TYR A 71 5.33 -25.82 2.81
CA TYR A 71 6.21 -24.66 2.80
C TYR A 71 6.77 -24.36 4.19
N ARG A 72 8.04 -23.95 4.27
CA ARG A 72 8.71 -23.63 5.54
C ARG A 72 8.38 -22.25 6.08
N PHE A 73 8.06 -21.30 5.21
CA PHE A 73 7.87 -19.91 5.57
C PHE A 73 6.43 -19.47 5.30
N PHE A 74 5.97 -18.46 6.03
CA PHE A 74 4.69 -17.82 5.79
C PHE A 74 4.77 -16.33 6.11
N ALA A 75 3.89 -15.53 5.51
CA ALA A 75 3.64 -14.15 5.87
C ALA A 75 2.14 -13.87 5.87
N GLU A 76 1.67 -13.04 6.81
CA GLU A 76 0.28 -12.62 6.89
C GLU A 76 0.02 -11.49 5.88
N ALA A 77 -1.18 -11.47 5.30
CA ALA A 77 -1.61 -10.38 4.43
C ALA A 77 -2.34 -9.29 5.22
N VAL A 78 -2.28 -8.07 4.69
CA VAL A 78 -3.18 -6.99 5.04
C VAL A 78 -4.35 -7.05 4.07
N SER A 79 -5.58 -7.05 4.61
CA SER A 79 -6.81 -7.07 3.80
C SER A 79 -7.46 -5.70 3.76
N HIS A 80 -7.99 -5.33 2.60
CA HIS A 80 -8.71 -4.09 2.37
C HIS A 80 -9.87 -4.29 1.39
N SER A 81 -10.88 -3.46 1.56
CA SER A 81 -12.10 -3.48 0.78
C SER A 81 -12.60 -2.05 0.56
N ALA A 82 -13.17 -1.81 -0.61
CA ALA A 82 -13.79 -0.54 -0.97
C ALA A 82 -15.20 -0.79 -1.52
N ASP A 83 -16.09 0.19 -1.36
CA ASP A 83 -17.52 0.07 -1.71
C ASP A 83 -17.75 -0.32 -3.19
N ASP A 84 -16.83 0.08 -4.07
CA ASP A 84 -16.88 -0.16 -5.52
C ASP A 84 -16.09 -1.41 -5.96
N ILE A 85 -15.59 -2.22 -5.01
CA ILE A 85 -14.87 -3.48 -5.27
C ILE A 85 -15.73 -4.67 -4.81
N ASN A 86 -16.01 -5.60 -5.71
CA ASN A 86 -16.73 -6.83 -5.39
C ASN A 86 -15.76 -7.91 -4.88
N GLY A 87 -15.36 -7.80 -3.61
CA GLY A 87 -14.47 -8.75 -2.95
C GLY A 87 -13.54 -8.02 -1.99
N VAL A 88 -12.48 -8.71 -1.60
CA VAL A 88 -11.46 -8.21 -0.67
C VAL A 88 -10.10 -8.44 -1.31
N TYR A 89 -9.29 -7.39 -1.39
CA TYR A 89 -7.89 -7.50 -1.76
C TYR A 89 -7.05 -7.81 -0.53
N HIS A 90 -6.00 -8.58 -0.74
CA HIS A 90 -5.05 -9.02 0.27
C HIS A 90 -3.65 -8.79 -0.25
N ASP A 91 -2.84 -8.06 0.50
CA ASP A 91 -1.44 -7.79 0.17
C ASP A 91 -0.52 -8.40 1.22
N ALA A 92 0.40 -9.25 0.78
CA ALA A 92 1.45 -9.80 1.63
C ALA A 92 2.84 -9.39 1.11
N GLU A 93 3.52 -8.53 1.86
CA GLU A 93 4.93 -8.23 1.59
C GLU A 93 5.83 -9.34 2.15
N LEU A 94 6.54 -10.01 1.24
CA LEU A 94 7.63 -10.91 1.59
C LEU A 94 8.91 -10.09 1.72
N THR A 95 9.61 -10.23 2.85
CA THR A 95 10.86 -9.51 3.14
C THR A 95 11.98 -10.46 3.53
N GLY A 96 13.23 -9.99 3.45
CA GLY A 96 14.39 -10.80 3.80
C GLY A 96 14.62 -11.99 2.86
N LEU A 97 14.15 -11.88 1.62
CA LEU A 97 14.36 -12.88 0.59
C LEU A 97 15.82 -12.84 0.11
N GLU A 98 16.34 -13.99 -0.27
CA GLU A 98 17.68 -14.07 -0.87
C GLU A 98 17.60 -13.55 -2.32
N PRO A 99 18.53 -12.69 -2.77
CA PRO A 99 18.60 -12.25 -4.17
C PRO A 99 18.79 -13.40 -5.15
N GLU A 100 18.39 -13.19 -6.40
CA GLU A 100 18.53 -14.16 -7.50
C GLU A 100 17.99 -15.57 -7.20
N THR A 101 16.96 -15.66 -6.35
CA THR A 101 16.45 -16.92 -5.82
C THR A 101 15.02 -17.14 -6.27
N VAL A 102 14.71 -18.38 -6.67
CA VAL A 102 13.36 -18.78 -7.02
C VAL A 102 12.61 -19.16 -5.75
N TYR A 103 11.42 -18.59 -5.59
CA TYR A 103 10.48 -18.90 -4.53
C TYR A 103 9.20 -19.46 -5.11
N TYR A 104 8.70 -20.52 -4.51
CA TYR A 104 7.42 -21.16 -4.79
C TYR A 104 6.46 -20.81 -3.65
N TYR A 105 5.21 -20.51 -3.98
CA TYR A 105 4.25 -20.10 -2.98
C TYR A 105 2.81 -20.49 -3.33
N ILE A 106 1.97 -20.50 -2.30
CA ILE A 106 0.51 -20.40 -2.41
C ILE A 106 0.04 -19.21 -1.57
N CYS A 107 -1.02 -18.55 -2.00
CA CYS A 107 -1.71 -17.53 -1.20
C CYS A 107 -3.15 -17.96 -0.90
N GLY A 108 -3.80 -17.31 0.07
CA GLY A 108 -5.21 -17.55 0.41
C GLY A 108 -5.44 -17.82 1.89
N SER A 109 -6.53 -18.52 2.19
CA SER A 109 -6.94 -18.81 3.57
C SER A 109 -7.65 -20.17 3.68
N PRO A 110 -7.77 -20.76 4.89
CA PRO A 110 -8.62 -21.95 5.08
C PRO A 110 -10.11 -21.72 4.78
N GLU A 111 -10.58 -20.47 4.74
CA GLU A 111 -11.99 -20.11 4.50
C GLU A 111 -12.31 -20.01 3.01
N THR A 112 -11.47 -19.29 2.27
CA THR A 112 -11.61 -19.02 0.83
C THR A 112 -10.90 -20.07 -0.03
N GLY A 113 -10.01 -20.88 0.55
CA GLY A 113 -9.15 -21.79 -0.19
C GLY A 113 -7.78 -21.17 -0.47
N PHE A 114 -6.89 -21.98 -1.05
CA PHE A 114 -5.54 -21.59 -1.44
C PHE A 114 -5.41 -21.65 -2.96
N SER A 115 -4.57 -20.77 -3.51
CA SER A 115 -4.21 -20.77 -4.93
C SER A 115 -3.54 -22.07 -5.36
N GLU A 116 -3.44 -22.29 -6.68
CA GLU A 116 -2.42 -23.20 -7.20
C GLU A 116 -1.01 -22.70 -6.82
N GLU A 117 -0.02 -23.59 -6.83
CA GLU A 117 1.38 -23.20 -6.59
C GLU A 117 1.86 -22.31 -7.73
N GLN A 118 2.29 -21.11 -7.37
CA GLN A 118 2.94 -20.15 -8.26
C GLN A 118 4.40 -19.96 -7.86
N SER A 119 5.16 -19.26 -8.69
CA SER A 119 6.55 -18.96 -8.38
C SER A 119 6.99 -17.60 -8.90
N PHE A 120 8.02 -17.03 -8.27
CA PHE A 120 8.70 -15.82 -8.73
C PHE A 120 10.20 -15.97 -8.51
N LYS A 121 10.99 -15.10 -9.15
CA LYS A 121 12.44 -15.02 -8.93
C LYS A 121 12.80 -13.62 -8.44
N THR A 122 13.46 -13.53 -7.29
CA THR A 122 14.00 -12.26 -6.79
C THR A 122 15.08 -11.73 -7.71
N LEU A 123 15.21 -10.40 -7.74
CA LEU A 123 16.20 -9.72 -8.54
C LEU A 123 17.62 -9.97 -7.99
N SER A 124 18.63 -9.92 -8.86
CA SER A 124 20.03 -10.04 -8.43
C SER A 124 20.61 -8.69 -8.00
N LEU A 125 21.50 -8.69 -7.00
CA LEU A 125 22.20 -7.47 -6.54
C LEU A 125 23.34 -7.05 -7.46
N VAL A 126 23.93 -8.03 -8.16
CA VAL A 126 25.02 -7.87 -9.12
C VAL A 126 24.58 -8.58 -10.38
N ARG A 127 24.10 -7.82 -11.37
CA ARG A 127 23.41 -8.37 -12.53
C ARG A 127 24.29 -8.16 -13.75
N ASP A 128 24.63 -9.21 -14.48
CA ASP A 128 25.25 -9.07 -15.81
C ASP A 128 24.28 -8.48 -16.84
N HIS A 129 22.99 -8.64 -16.58
CA HIS A 129 21.89 -8.31 -17.46
C HIS A 129 20.60 -8.07 -16.65
N VAL A 130 19.79 -7.10 -17.06
CA VAL A 130 18.39 -6.97 -16.65
C VAL A 130 17.52 -6.73 -17.87
N ARG A 131 16.36 -7.38 -17.90
CA ARG A 131 15.36 -7.22 -18.92
C ARG A 131 14.04 -6.77 -18.31
N PHE A 132 13.48 -5.71 -18.88
CA PHE A 132 12.12 -5.31 -18.55
C PHE A 132 11.38 -4.89 -19.81
N VAL A 133 10.05 -4.85 -19.69
CA VAL A 133 9.17 -4.42 -20.77
C VAL A 133 8.48 -3.13 -20.37
N VAL A 134 8.25 -2.25 -21.33
CA VAL A 134 7.47 -1.03 -21.16
C VAL A 134 6.25 -1.08 -22.06
N GLY A 135 5.09 -0.73 -21.51
CA GLY A 135 3.91 -0.41 -22.31
C GLY A 135 2.65 -0.20 -21.47
N GLY A 136 1.49 -0.01 -22.09
CA GLY A 136 0.21 0.17 -21.41
C GLY A 136 -0.91 0.52 -22.37
N ASP A 137 -1.94 1.22 -21.89
CA ASP A 137 -3.17 1.51 -22.64
C ASP A 137 -3.81 0.22 -23.18
N SER A 138 -4.18 -0.67 -22.26
CA SER A 138 -4.59 -2.04 -22.56
C SER A 138 -6.12 -2.25 -22.57
N ARG A 139 -6.84 -1.24 -22.09
CA ARG A 139 -8.22 -1.23 -21.63
C ARG A 139 -9.37 -1.70 -22.53
N THR A 140 -9.26 -1.61 -23.86
CA THR A 140 -10.46 -1.69 -24.73
C THR A 140 -10.70 -3.05 -25.38
N ASN A 141 -9.64 -3.77 -25.75
CA ASN A 141 -9.77 -5.00 -26.53
C ASN A 141 -8.99 -6.14 -25.85
N PRO A 142 -9.63 -6.92 -24.96
CA PRO A 142 -8.99 -8.02 -24.23
C PRO A 142 -8.28 -9.03 -25.15
N ASP A 143 -8.89 -9.40 -26.29
CA ASP A 143 -8.27 -10.31 -27.27
C ASP A 143 -6.96 -9.76 -27.87
N LEU A 144 -6.87 -8.45 -28.06
CA LEU A 144 -5.64 -7.80 -28.57
C LEU A 144 -4.60 -7.67 -27.46
N ARG A 145 -5.07 -7.39 -26.24
CA ARG A 145 -4.24 -7.39 -25.02
C ARG A 145 -3.62 -8.76 -24.80
N ASP A 146 -4.40 -9.84 -24.93
CA ASP A 146 -3.93 -11.24 -24.85
C ASP A 146 -2.80 -11.51 -25.84
N LEU A 147 -2.95 -11.04 -27.09
CA LEU A 147 -1.97 -11.26 -28.15
C LEU A 147 -0.64 -10.59 -27.80
N VAL A 148 -0.67 -9.33 -27.37
CA VAL A 148 0.53 -8.59 -26.96
C VAL A 148 1.16 -9.22 -25.71
N SER A 149 0.36 -9.51 -24.68
CA SER A 149 0.79 -10.16 -23.43
C SER A 149 1.44 -11.53 -23.67
N THR A 150 0.86 -12.35 -24.55
CA THR A 150 1.39 -13.68 -24.89
C THR A 150 2.78 -13.57 -25.51
N VAL A 151 2.99 -12.63 -26.45
CA VAL A 151 4.29 -12.43 -27.09
C VAL A 151 5.29 -11.85 -26.10
N MET A 152 4.87 -10.87 -25.30
CA MET A 152 5.70 -10.23 -24.26
C MET A 152 6.28 -11.26 -23.29
N ALA A 153 5.43 -12.14 -22.76
CA ALA A 153 5.83 -13.14 -21.78
C ALA A 153 6.92 -14.09 -22.30
N GLN A 154 6.97 -14.37 -23.62
CA GLN A 154 8.02 -15.22 -24.21
C GLN A 154 9.43 -14.63 -24.09
N TYR A 155 9.56 -13.32 -23.87
CA TYR A 155 10.85 -12.68 -23.68
C TYR A 155 11.37 -12.81 -22.24
N GLY A 156 10.53 -13.27 -21.30
CA GLY A 156 10.88 -13.47 -19.89
C GLY A 156 11.44 -12.22 -19.20
N PRO A 157 10.73 -11.07 -19.21
CA PRO A 157 11.19 -9.90 -18.47
C PRO A 157 11.11 -10.12 -16.96
N GLU A 158 11.99 -9.46 -16.23
CA GLU A 158 11.96 -9.45 -14.76
C GLU A 158 10.86 -8.56 -14.17
N PHE A 159 10.31 -7.63 -14.96
CA PHE A 159 9.14 -6.82 -14.61
C PHE A 159 8.57 -6.07 -15.83
N VAL A 160 7.35 -5.56 -15.70
CA VAL A 160 6.70 -4.65 -16.65
C VAL A 160 6.60 -3.25 -16.05
N LEU A 161 7.13 -2.25 -16.76
CA LEU A 161 6.81 -0.84 -16.56
C LEU A 161 5.48 -0.53 -17.27
N PHE A 162 4.38 -0.56 -16.52
CA PHE A 162 3.05 -0.34 -17.05
C PHE A 162 2.66 1.14 -17.00
N ASN A 163 2.55 1.80 -18.15
CA ASN A 163 2.40 3.26 -18.24
C ASN A 163 0.96 3.77 -18.10
N GLY A 164 0.07 3.01 -17.47
CA GLY A 164 -1.31 3.39 -17.13
C GLY A 164 -2.38 2.99 -18.17
N ASP A 165 -3.63 3.36 -17.88
CA ASP A 165 -4.81 2.98 -18.67
C ASP A 165 -4.97 1.45 -18.76
N PHE A 166 -5.01 0.83 -17.58
CA PHE A 166 -5.29 -0.59 -17.38
C PHE A 166 -6.67 -0.95 -17.92
N VAL A 167 -7.66 -0.17 -17.50
CA VAL A 167 -9.09 -0.42 -17.72
C VAL A 167 -9.75 0.77 -18.41
N ASN A 168 -10.96 0.58 -18.92
CA ASN A 168 -11.67 1.63 -19.66
C ASN A 168 -12.37 2.60 -18.73
N ASP A 169 -12.81 2.12 -17.57
CA ASP A 169 -13.39 2.91 -16.51
C ASP A 169 -12.91 2.33 -15.17
N GLY A 170 -12.13 3.10 -14.42
CA GLY A 170 -11.54 2.67 -13.16
C GLY A 170 -12.56 2.40 -12.06
N ASP A 171 -13.79 2.86 -12.22
CA ASP A 171 -14.89 2.59 -11.29
C ASP A 171 -15.63 1.27 -11.61
N GLU A 172 -15.27 0.58 -12.71
CA GLU A 172 -15.91 -0.67 -13.11
C GLU A 172 -15.03 -1.88 -12.72
N ASP A 173 -15.30 -2.48 -11.55
CA ASP A 173 -14.54 -3.61 -11.00
C ASP A 173 -14.40 -4.80 -11.96
N ASP A 174 -15.43 -5.11 -12.74
CA ASP A 174 -15.40 -6.21 -13.72
C ASP A 174 -14.26 -6.03 -14.76
N GLN A 175 -13.87 -4.79 -15.07
CA GLN A 175 -12.78 -4.53 -16.00
C GLN A 175 -11.40 -4.73 -15.36
N TRP A 176 -11.28 -4.45 -14.07
CA TRP A 176 -10.08 -4.76 -13.30
C TRP A 176 -9.91 -6.26 -13.12
N ASP A 177 -10.99 -6.96 -12.81
CA ASP A 177 -11.02 -8.43 -12.76
C ASP A 177 -10.59 -9.03 -14.11
N ASP A 178 -11.10 -8.51 -15.23
CA ASP A 178 -10.69 -8.94 -16.59
C ASP A 178 -9.19 -8.68 -16.85
N PHE A 179 -8.64 -7.55 -16.42
CA PHE A 179 -7.22 -7.26 -16.56
C PHE A 179 -6.37 -8.22 -15.73
N PHE A 180 -6.65 -8.34 -14.42
CA PHE A 180 -5.80 -9.10 -13.52
C PHE A 180 -5.97 -10.61 -13.67
N ASP A 181 -7.14 -11.12 -14.05
CA ASP A 181 -7.29 -12.54 -14.43
C ASP A 181 -6.38 -12.86 -15.63
N GLN A 182 -6.33 -11.96 -16.61
CA GLN A 182 -5.46 -12.13 -17.76
C GLN A 182 -3.98 -12.03 -17.37
N ALA A 183 -3.60 -11.05 -16.56
CA ALA A 183 -2.23 -10.89 -16.10
C ALA A 183 -1.77 -12.14 -15.32
N GLU A 184 -2.59 -12.63 -14.39
CA GLU A 184 -2.34 -13.88 -13.64
C GLU A 184 -2.10 -15.06 -14.58
N GLN A 185 -2.85 -15.16 -15.68
CA GLN A 185 -2.73 -16.26 -16.63
C GLN A 185 -1.55 -16.13 -17.60
N LEU A 186 -1.30 -14.91 -18.12
CA LEU A 186 -0.42 -14.69 -19.27
C LEU A 186 0.92 -14.04 -18.90
N TRP A 187 1.02 -13.32 -17.80
CA TRP A 187 2.24 -12.62 -17.40
C TRP A 187 3.11 -13.54 -16.56
N VAL A 188 3.48 -14.66 -17.17
CA VAL A 188 4.32 -15.69 -16.60
C VAL A 188 5.46 -15.98 -17.57
N THR A 189 6.71 -15.93 -17.09
CA THR A 189 7.89 -16.19 -17.94
C THR A 189 7.88 -17.63 -18.46
N PRO A 190 8.69 -17.97 -19.49
CA PRO A 190 8.80 -19.35 -19.98
C PRO A 190 9.25 -20.35 -18.92
N GLU A 191 9.94 -19.88 -17.88
CA GLU A 191 10.37 -20.66 -16.71
C GLU A 191 9.26 -20.86 -15.66
N GLY A 192 8.12 -20.17 -15.78
CA GLY A 192 7.00 -20.29 -14.84
C GLY A 192 6.96 -19.23 -13.74
N TYR A 193 7.71 -18.13 -13.88
CA TYR A 193 7.75 -17.06 -12.88
C TYR A 193 6.69 -16.00 -13.20
N VAL A 194 5.87 -15.62 -12.23
CA VAL A 194 4.95 -14.47 -12.34
C VAL A 194 5.79 -13.21 -12.55
N ILE A 195 5.37 -12.37 -13.50
CA ILE A 195 6.08 -11.14 -13.90
C ILE A 195 5.51 -9.95 -13.10
N PRO A 196 6.31 -9.30 -12.24
CA PRO A 196 5.86 -8.14 -11.46
C PRO A 196 5.56 -6.89 -12.28
N ILE A 197 4.79 -5.99 -11.68
CA ILE A 197 4.31 -4.74 -12.28
C ILE A 197 4.87 -3.54 -11.52
N VAL A 198 5.40 -2.57 -12.27
CA VAL A 198 5.70 -1.21 -11.81
C VAL A 198 4.85 -0.27 -12.62
N SER A 199 3.87 0.38 -12.01
CA SER A 199 2.79 1.04 -12.73
C SER A 199 2.64 2.53 -12.43
N ALA A 200 2.29 3.29 -13.46
CA ALA A 200 1.79 4.66 -13.36
C ALA A 200 0.27 4.71 -13.52
N ILE A 201 -0.35 5.75 -12.96
CA ILE A 201 -1.80 6.00 -13.07
C ILE A 201 -2.12 6.64 -14.43
N GLY A 202 -3.05 6.05 -15.16
CA GLY A 202 -3.64 6.60 -16.38
C GLY A 202 -4.94 7.36 -16.15
N ASN A 203 -5.38 8.08 -17.18
CA ASN A 203 -6.58 8.92 -17.06
C ASN A 203 -7.88 8.12 -17.07
N HIS A 204 -7.84 6.82 -17.36
CA HIS A 204 -8.98 5.93 -17.27
C HIS A 204 -9.04 5.12 -15.98
N ASP A 205 -7.99 5.11 -15.16
CA ASP A 205 -7.86 4.19 -14.02
C ASP A 205 -8.64 4.63 -12.76
N GLY A 206 -9.56 5.61 -12.87
CA GLY A 206 -10.47 5.99 -11.78
C GLY A 206 -9.85 6.90 -10.71
N GLY A 207 -8.63 7.40 -10.93
CA GLY A 207 -7.89 8.12 -9.89
C GLY A 207 -7.35 7.18 -8.79
N SER A 208 -6.80 7.73 -7.72
CA SER A 208 -6.05 6.92 -6.74
C SER A 208 -6.88 5.96 -5.90
N SER A 209 -8.21 6.16 -5.76
CA SER A 209 -9.01 5.32 -4.86
C SER A 209 -9.20 3.90 -5.37
N ASN A 210 -9.51 3.67 -6.66
CA ASN A 210 -9.69 2.30 -7.15
C ASN A 210 -8.37 1.64 -7.60
N TYR A 211 -7.43 2.45 -8.08
CA TYR A 211 -6.10 1.99 -8.46
C TYR A 211 -5.27 1.53 -7.24
N GLY A 212 -5.22 2.34 -6.17
CA GLY A 212 -4.42 2.02 -4.97
C GLY A 212 -4.94 0.81 -4.19
N GLU A 213 -6.26 0.60 -4.17
CA GLU A 213 -6.86 -0.57 -3.51
C GLU A 213 -6.54 -1.90 -4.22
N ARG A 214 -5.93 -1.88 -5.41
CA ARG A 214 -5.58 -3.10 -6.16
C ARG A 214 -4.09 -3.34 -6.23
N LEU A 215 -3.28 -2.29 -6.14
CA LEU A 215 -1.84 -2.32 -6.34
C LEU A 215 -1.15 -1.82 -5.08
N ALA A 216 -0.47 -2.74 -4.39
CA ALA A 216 0.42 -2.40 -3.28
C ALA A 216 1.70 -1.73 -3.79
N LEU A 217 1.79 -0.41 -3.70
CA LEU A 217 2.91 0.37 -4.26
C LEU A 217 3.63 1.16 -3.15
N PRO A 218 4.86 1.66 -3.38
CA PRO A 218 5.57 2.38 -2.34
C PRO A 218 4.92 3.72 -2.00
N GLY A 219 5.16 4.18 -0.77
CA GLY A 219 4.84 5.53 -0.35
C GLY A 219 3.35 5.84 -0.32
N ASN A 220 2.90 6.75 -1.19
CA ASN A 220 1.49 7.13 -1.29
C ASN A 220 0.77 6.46 -2.47
N GLU A 221 1.44 5.52 -3.14
CA GLU A 221 0.92 4.72 -4.26
C GLU A 221 0.55 5.52 -5.53
N GLU A 222 0.70 6.84 -5.50
CA GLU A 222 0.46 7.72 -6.64
C GLU A 222 1.76 8.10 -7.36
N TRP A 223 2.79 8.45 -6.61
CA TRP A 223 4.13 8.71 -7.14
C TRP A 223 5.18 8.18 -6.18
N TYR A 224 6.16 7.49 -6.72
CA TYR A 224 7.12 6.74 -5.93
C TYR A 224 8.35 6.44 -6.79
N SER A 225 9.37 5.88 -6.17
CA SER A 225 10.54 5.41 -6.90
C SER A 225 10.96 4.03 -6.43
N LEU A 226 11.62 3.29 -7.33
CA LEU A 226 12.18 1.97 -7.08
C LEU A 226 13.60 1.93 -7.63
N ASN A 227 14.47 1.21 -6.93
CA ASN A 227 15.85 0.98 -7.33
C ASN A 227 16.01 -0.47 -7.78
N PHE A 228 16.69 -0.68 -8.90
CA PHE A 228 16.96 -2.00 -9.47
C PHE A 228 18.47 -2.19 -9.56
N GLY A 229 19.03 -3.02 -8.67
CA GLY A 229 20.48 -3.12 -8.53
C GLY A 229 21.08 -1.86 -7.90
N SER A 230 22.29 -1.47 -8.31
CA SER A 230 22.95 -0.24 -7.84
C SER A 230 23.00 0.87 -8.87
N ASP A 231 22.47 0.63 -10.06
CA ASP A 231 22.74 1.43 -11.24
C ASP A 231 21.48 1.87 -11.97
N ILE A 232 20.30 1.36 -11.63
CA ILE A 232 19.03 1.76 -12.22
C ILE A 232 18.09 2.33 -11.16
N HIS A 233 17.68 3.58 -11.37
CA HIS A 233 16.69 4.28 -10.58
C HIS A 233 15.49 4.63 -11.46
N ILE A 234 14.28 4.30 -10.99
CA ILE A 234 13.04 4.57 -11.71
C ILE A 234 12.12 5.39 -10.82
N ALA A 235 11.80 6.60 -11.26
CA ALA A 235 10.77 7.43 -10.64
C ALA A 235 9.45 7.30 -11.42
N VAL A 236 8.35 7.11 -10.71
CA VAL A 236 7.00 6.98 -11.25
C VAL A 236 6.18 8.21 -10.84
N LEU A 237 5.56 8.87 -11.82
CA LEU A 237 4.80 10.11 -11.62
C LEU A 237 3.33 9.92 -12.00
N ASN A 238 2.45 10.58 -11.24
CA ASN A 238 1.02 10.66 -11.52
C ASN A 238 0.70 11.87 -12.40
N SER A 239 0.46 11.64 -13.69
CA SER A 239 0.08 12.70 -14.65
C SER A 239 -1.37 13.16 -14.56
N GLU A 240 -2.18 12.54 -13.70
CA GLU A 240 -3.61 12.81 -13.51
C GLU A 240 -3.92 13.52 -12.17
N SER A 241 -2.87 13.99 -11.51
CA SER A 241 -2.94 14.66 -10.23
C SER A 241 -3.63 16.04 -10.28
N THR A 242 -4.01 16.55 -9.11
CA THR A 242 -4.45 17.94 -8.94
C THR A 242 -3.28 18.93 -9.11
N VAL A 243 -3.58 20.23 -9.23
CA VAL A 243 -2.57 21.30 -9.28
C VAL A 243 -1.62 21.26 -8.08
N GLU A 244 -2.16 21.08 -6.88
CA GLU A 244 -1.37 20.96 -5.65
C GLU A 244 -0.50 19.71 -5.69
N GLY A 245 -1.07 18.57 -6.08
CA GLY A 245 -0.29 17.33 -6.19
C GLY A 245 0.80 17.41 -7.26
N PHE A 246 0.62 18.14 -8.36
CA PHE A 246 1.71 18.36 -9.32
C PHE A 246 2.86 19.19 -8.73
N ASP A 247 2.55 20.18 -7.89
CA ASP A 247 3.57 21.01 -7.26
C ASP A 247 4.34 20.19 -6.20
N LEU A 248 3.64 19.38 -5.39
CA LEU A 248 4.23 18.42 -4.46
C LEU A 248 5.11 17.38 -5.17
N GLN A 249 4.61 16.79 -6.26
CA GLN A 249 5.36 15.84 -7.09
C GLN A 249 6.62 16.47 -7.69
N THR A 250 6.59 17.76 -8.05
CA THR A 250 7.76 18.44 -8.63
C THR A 250 8.86 18.64 -7.60
N GLU A 251 8.50 19.03 -6.38
CA GLU A 251 9.45 19.12 -5.26
C GLU A 251 10.00 17.75 -4.89
N TRP A 252 9.11 16.74 -4.80
CA TRP A 252 9.48 15.36 -4.53
C TRP A 252 10.45 14.81 -5.60
N LEU A 253 10.13 14.96 -6.89
CA LEU A 253 10.96 14.46 -8.00
C LEU A 253 12.37 15.05 -7.97
N ARG A 254 12.48 16.36 -7.66
CA ARG A 254 13.78 17.01 -7.52
C ARG A 254 14.58 16.43 -6.35
N ALA A 255 13.94 16.21 -5.20
CA ALA A 255 14.60 15.61 -4.05
C ALA A 255 15.00 14.15 -4.30
N ASP A 256 14.14 13.38 -4.97
CA ASP A 256 14.36 11.98 -5.31
C ASP A 256 15.52 11.83 -6.32
N LEU A 257 15.54 12.61 -7.39
CA LEU A 257 16.63 12.60 -8.36
C LEU A 257 17.95 13.14 -7.78
N GLU A 258 17.92 14.10 -6.86
CA GLU A 258 19.13 14.54 -6.13
C GLU A 258 19.69 13.41 -5.27
N LYS A 259 18.83 12.68 -4.55
CA LYS A 259 19.22 11.54 -3.72
C LYS A 259 19.86 10.43 -4.56
N HIS A 260 19.37 10.21 -5.78
CA HIS A 260 19.81 9.13 -6.66
C HIS A 260 20.68 9.61 -7.84
N LYS A 261 21.26 10.81 -7.76
CA LYS A 261 22.01 11.40 -8.88
C LYS A 261 23.20 10.57 -9.37
N GLU A 262 23.77 9.75 -8.48
CA GLU A 262 24.90 8.85 -8.74
C GLU A 262 24.48 7.55 -9.44
N TYR A 263 23.18 7.26 -9.55
CA TYR A 263 22.71 6.13 -10.34
C TYR A 263 23.03 6.35 -11.82
N THR A 264 23.55 5.30 -12.46
CA THR A 264 24.01 5.39 -13.85
C THR A 264 22.86 5.58 -14.81
N TRP A 265 21.74 4.90 -14.57
CA TRP A 265 20.53 4.97 -15.36
C TRP A 265 19.40 5.55 -14.52
N LYS A 266 18.81 6.64 -15.01
CA LYS A 266 17.66 7.30 -14.39
C LYS A 266 16.51 7.32 -15.37
N PHE A 267 15.42 6.65 -15.01
CA PHE A 267 14.22 6.59 -15.82
C PHE A 267 13.04 7.24 -15.11
N VAL A 268 12.12 7.79 -15.91
CA VAL A 268 10.86 8.30 -15.41
C VAL A 268 9.71 7.63 -16.13
N LEU A 269 8.74 7.08 -15.39
CA LEU A 269 7.50 6.50 -15.90
C LEU A 269 6.34 7.44 -15.56
N LEU A 270 5.50 7.73 -16.54
CA LEU A 270 4.29 8.53 -16.39
C LEU A 270 3.28 8.17 -17.49
N HIS A 271 2.02 8.54 -17.37
CA HIS A 271 1.03 8.18 -18.39
C HIS A 271 1.03 9.16 -19.59
N ARG A 272 0.79 10.46 -19.37
CA ARG A 272 0.63 11.46 -20.45
C ARG A 272 1.92 11.80 -21.20
N ASN A 273 1.88 11.83 -22.52
CA ASN A 273 3.04 12.29 -23.30
C ASN A 273 3.38 13.78 -23.03
N ILE A 274 4.62 14.04 -22.61
CA ILE A 274 5.14 15.41 -22.46
C ILE A 274 5.34 16.07 -23.83
N LEU A 275 6.02 15.37 -24.74
CA LEU A 275 6.17 15.79 -26.13
C LEU A 275 4.85 15.57 -26.88
N LYS A 276 4.64 16.37 -27.92
CA LYS A 276 3.52 16.14 -28.83
C LYS A 276 3.61 14.74 -29.45
N ASN A 277 2.46 14.08 -29.47
CA ASN A 277 2.20 12.85 -30.20
C ASN A 277 0.82 13.04 -30.88
N TYR A 278 -0.07 12.05 -30.85
CA TYR A 278 -1.45 12.18 -31.31
C TYR A 278 -2.17 13.31 -30.55
N HIS A 279 -1.94 13.36 -29.24
CA HIS A 279 -2.33 14.48 -28.39
C HIS A 279 -1.29 15.63 -28.46
N ASP A 280 -1.76 16.87 -28.26
CA ASP A 280 -0.90 18.05 -28.29
C ASP A 280 0.09 18.08 -27.11
N VAL A 281 1.10 18.94 -27.17
CA VAL A 281 2.11 19.10 -26.11
C VAL A 281 1.44 19.28 -24.75
N TRP A 282 1.80 18.44 -23.77
CA TRP A 282 1.25 18.54 -22.43
C TRP A 282 2.00 19.59 -21.58
N LEU A 283 1.53 20.84 -21.66
CA LEU A 283 2.18 22.00 -21.04
C LEU A 283 2.38 21.90 -19.52
N THR A 284 1.56 21.12 -18.81
CA THR A 284 1.73 20.88 -17.36
C THR A 284 3.07 20.19 -17.08
N GLY A 285 3.35 19.07 -17.75
CA GLY A 285 4.62 18.36 -17.63
C GLY A 285 5.80 19.20 -18.12
N VAL A 286 5.62 19.97 -19.21
CA VAL A 286 6.65 20.89 -19.71
C VAL A 286 7.05 21.93 -18.66
N ASN A 287 6.09 22.57 -18.03
CA ASN A 287 6.36 23.68 -17.13
C ASN A 287 6.86 23.23 -15.76
N ARG A 288 6.60 21.99 -15.37
CA ARG A 288 6.91 21.47 -14.03
C ARG A 288 8.10 20.53 -13.99
N TRP A 289 8.15 19.56 -14.89
CA TRP A 289 9.07 18.44 -14.77
C TRP A 289 10.27 18.55 -15.70
N VAL A 290 10.11 19.06 -16.92
CA VAL A 290 11.19 19.08 -17.92
C VAL A 290 12.48 19.72 -17.41
N ALA A 291 12.41 20.86 -16.72
CA ALA A 291 13.60 21.50 -16.17
C ALA A 291 14.30 20.64 -15.10
N VAL A 292 13.53 19.89 -14.29
CA VAL A 292 14.08 18.95 -13.30
C VAL A 292 14.71 17.75 -14.02
N LEU A 293 14.02 17.19 -15.01
CA LEU A 293 14.50 16.04 -15.79
C LEU A 293 15.82 16.37 -16.53
N ASP A 294 15.89 17.53 -17.17
CA ASP A 294 17.09 18.01 -17.87
C ASP A 294 18.24 18.31 -16.89
N GLU A 295 17.94 18.77 -15.67
CA GLU A 295 18.96 19.12 -14.64
C GLU A 295 19.66 17.89 -14.04
N TYR A 296 18.95 16.77 -13.96
CA TYR A 296 19.43 15.53 -13.36
C TYR A 296 19.85 14.46 -14.38
N ASP A 297 19.94 14.84 -15.65
CA ASP A 297 20.33 13.96 -16.75
C ASP A 297 19.51 12.66 -16.79
N VAL A 298 18.18 12.80 -16.76
CA VAL A 298 17.27 11.65 -16.93
C VAL A 298 17.45 11.06 -18.33
N ASP A 299 17.58 9.75 -18.41
CA ASP A 299 17.90 9.05 -19.66
C ASP A 299 16.69 8.85 -20.54
N ILE A 300 15.63 8.31 -19.95
CA ILE A 300 14.42 7.93 -20.66
C ILE A 300 13.19 8.33 -19.85
N VAL A 301 12.26 9.00 -20.53
CA VAL A 301 10.90 9.23 -20.04
C VAL A 301 9.95 8.33 -20.82
N PHE A 302 9.37 7.36 -20.12
CA PHE A 302 8.40 6.41 -20.65
C PHE A 302 6.98 6.95 -20.49
N SER A 303 6.16 6.83 -21.54
CA SER A 303 4.76 7.27 -21.54
C SER A 303 3.82 6.39 -22.36
N GLY A 304 2.53 6.45 -22.04
CA GLY A 304 1.42 5.82 -22.74
C GLY A 304 0.53 6.87 -23.42
N HIS A 305 -0.77 6.82 -23.18
CA HIS A 305 -1.82 7.79 -23.54
C HIS A 305 -2.10 7.93 -25.04
N SER A 306 -1.07 8.14 -25.85
CA SER A 306 -1.19 8.06 -27.30
C SER A 306 -1.03 6.60 -27.73
N HIS A 307 -2.08 6.04 -28.35
CA HIS A 307 -2.13 4.63 -28.71
C HIS A 307 -1.31 4.28 -29.97
N ASN A 308 -0.01 4.55 -29.91
CA ASN A 308 0.98 4.28 -30.94
C ASN A 308 2.38 4.15 -30.30
N TYR A 309 3.39 3.94 -31.14
CA TYR A 309 4.79 4.01 -30.77
C TYR A 309 5.39 5.33 -31.24
N GLN A 310 6.15 6.00 -30.38
CA GLN A 310 6.98 7.14 -30.78
C GLN A 310 8.29 7.16 -29.99
N ARG A 311 9.42 7.15 -30.71
CA ARG A 311 10.76 7.35 -30.15
C ARG A 311 11.27 8.72 -30.54
N SER A 312 11.60 9.55 -29.55
CA SER A 312 12.16 10.87 -29.83
C SER A 312 13.63 10.81 -30.24
N ALA A 313 14.08 11.82 -30.99
CA ALA A 313 15.49 12.21 -31.02
C ALA A 313 15.95 12.67 -29.61
N PRO A 314 17.25 12.87 -29.35
CA PRO A 314 17.70 13.39 -28.06
C PRO A 314 17.15 14.78 -27.79
N VAL A 315 16.32 14.95 -26.75
CA VAL A 315 15.66 16.22 -26.44
C VAL A 315 16.19 16.79 -25.13
N ASN A 316 16.70 18.02 -25.17
CA ASN A 316 16.96 18.83 -23.99
C ASN A 316 16.26 20.17 -24.17
N TRP A 317 15.11 20.34 -23.51
CA TRP A 317 14.24 21.48 -23.73
C TRP A 317 14.68 22.74 -22.99
N THR A 318 15.58 22.59 -22.03
CA THR A 318 16.31 23.68 -21.38
C THR A 318 17.34 24.30 -22.33
N LEU A 319 17.98 23.49 -23.19
CA LEU A 319 18.93 23.96 -24.20
C LEU A 319 18.27 24.44 -25.50
N SER A 320 17.32 23.68 -26.06
CA SER A 320 16.64 24.04 -27.32
C SER A 320 15.21 23.52 -27.36
N ARG A 321 14.27 24.39 -27.81
CA ARG A 321 12.85 24.03 -27.99
C ARG A 321 12.47 23.68 -29.42
N THR A 322 13.44 23.68 -30.34
CA THR A 322 13.18 23.55 -31.78
C THR A 322 14.17 22.63 -32.49
N GLU A 323 15.20 22.12 -31.79
CA GLU A 323 16.25 21.29 -32.37
C GLU A 323 16.66 20.20 -31.37
N ALA A 324 16.93 19.01 -31.90
CA ALA A 324 17.45 17.88 -31.12
C ALA A 324 18.93 18.09 -30.77
N GLN A 325 19.39 17.43 -29.70
CA GLN A 325 20.79 17.41 -29.32
C GLN A 325 21.58 16.42 -30.18
N ALA A 326 22.90 16.51 -30.12
CA ALA A 326 23.76 15.69 -30.99
C ALA A 326 23.75 14.21 -30.61
N SER A 327 23.47 13.90 -29.33
CA SER A 327 23.43 12.54 -28.79
C SER A 327 22.55 12.45 -27.55
N TYR A 328 22.21 11.23 -27.13
CA TYR A 328 21.47 10.98 -25.89
C TYR A 328 22.31 11.23 -24.61
N ASP A 329 23.61 11.50 -24.72
CA ASP A 329 24.42 11.98 -23.59
C ASP A 329 24.11 13.46 -23.27
N GLU A 330 23.46 14.17 -24.18
CA GLU A 330 23.13 15.60 -24.06
C GLU A 330 21.62 15.86 -23.95
N GLY A 331 20.78 14.83 -24.11
CA GLY A 331 19.34 14.97 -24.13
C GLY A 331 18.58 13.67 -23.87
N ILE A 332 17.38 13.83 -23.34
CA ILE A 332 16.48 12.77 -22.88
C ILE A 332 15.85 12.07 -24.07
N LEU A 333 15.72 10.74 -23.97
CA LEU A 333 14.83 9.97 -24.83
C LEU A 333 13.40 10.00 -24.27
N TYR A 334 12.46 10.59 -25.00
CA TYR A 334 11.03 10.45 -24.71
C TYR A 334 10.48 9.29 -25.54
N LEU A 335 9.96 8.27 -24.87
CA LEU A 335 9.41 7.08 -25.49
C LEU A 335 7.92 6.93 -25.18
N THR A 336 7.09 6.95 -26.22
CA THR A 336 5.69 6.51 -26.15
C THR A 336 5.59 5.05 -26.53
N SER A 337 5.02 4.22 -25.66
CA SER A 337 4.72 2.81 -25.90
C SER A 337 3.31 2.50 -25.39
N GLY A 338 2.29 3.03 -26.06
CA GLY A 338 0.91 3.07 -25.53
C GLY A 338 -0.11 2.22 -26.29
N ALA A 339 0.29 1.11 -26.91
CA ALA A 339 -0.61 0.35 -27.78
C ALA A 339 -0.68 -1.14 -27.41
N TRP A 340 -0.94 -1.43 -26.13
CA TRP A 340 -1.05 -2.82 -25.67
C TRP A 340 -2.42 -3.44 -25.95
N GLY A 341 -3.47 -2.64 -26.12
CA GLY A 341 -4.80 -3.18 -26.43
C GLY A 341 -5.88 -2.14 -26.77
N ALA A 342 -5.64 -0.86 -26.49
CA ALA A 342 -6.56 0.21 -26.85
C ALA A 342 -6.56 0.51 -28.37
N PRO A 343 -7.59 1.21 -28.92
CA PRO A 343 -7.68 1.48 -30.34
C PRO A 343 -6.55 2.38 -30.82
N LEU A 344 -5.85 1.95 -31.88
CA LEU A 344 -4.66 2.64 -32.38
C LEU A 344 -4.93 4.08 -32.84
N TYR A 345 -3.97 4.96 -32.58
CA TYR A 345 -3.98 6.35 -33.04
C TYR A 345 -2.98 6.58 -34.19
N GLU A 346 -3.27 7.60 -34.99
CA GLU A 346 -2.34 8.08 -36.03
C GLU A 346 -1.07 8.64 -35.39
N THR A 347 0.03 8.60 -36.14
CA THR A 347 1.33 9.12 -35.72
C THR A 347 1.52 10.57 -36.14
N VAL A 348 2.55 11.22 -35.62
CA VAL A 348 2.92 12.61 -35.98
C VAL A 348 4.38 12.69 -36.43
N ASP A 349 4.73 13.84 -37.00
CA ASP A 349 6.10 14.18 -37.41
C ASP A 349 6.51 15.52 -36.79
N GLY A 350 7.81 15.70 -36.57
CA GLY A 350 8.39 16.86 -35.92
C GLY A 350 9.90 16.72 -35.72
N TRP A 351 10.58 17.82 -35.39
CA TRP A 351 12.04 17.82 -35.18
C TRP A 351 12.50 16.88 -34.06
N TRP A 352 11.60 16.55 -33.13
CA TRP A 352 11.86 15.66 -32.00
C TRP A 352 11.56 14.19 -32.32
N VAL A 353 10.95 13.86 -33.47
CA VAL A 353 10.55 12.48 -33.80
C VAL A 353 11.68 11.79 -34.54
N GLU A 354 12.21 10.71 -33.98
CA GLU A 354 13.21 9.86 -34.65
C GLU A 354 12.54 8.65 -35.33
N TYR A 355 11.55 8.04 -34.67
CA TYR A 355 10.77 6.93 -35.22
C TYR A 355 9.35 6.92 -34.66
N THR A 356 8.37 6.46 -35.46
CA THR A 356 6.99 6.28 -35.00
C THR A 356 6.28 5.17 -35.78
N GLU A 357 5.36 4.45 -35.14
CA GLU A 357 4.59 3.35 -35.73
C GLU A 357 3.19 3.32 -35.09
N SER A 358 2.15 3.04 -35.88
CA SER A 358 0.80 2.77 -35.35
C SER A 358 0.51 1.28 -35.45
N SER A 359 0.92 0.54 -34.43
CA SER A 359 0.77 -0.92 -34.33
C SER A 359 0.60 -1.35 -32.87
N LEU A 360 -0.01 -2.51 -32.64
CA LEU A 360 -0.03 -3.13 -31.31
C LEU A 360 1.38 -3.61 -30.98
N HIS A 361 1.91 -3.19 -29.83
CA HIS A 361 3.30 -3.47 -29.47
C HIS A 361 3.56 -3.36 -27.96
N PHE A 362 4.75 -3.82 -27.58
CA PHE A 362 5.43 -3.47 -26.34
C PHE A 362 6.88 -3.09 -26.66
N THR A 363 7.57 -2.44 -25.71
CA THR A 363 9.00 -2.15 -25.85
C THR A 363 9.81 -3.01 -24.89
N LEU A 364 10.73 -3.81 -25.40
CA LEU A 364 11.70 -4.57 -24.61
C LEU A 364 12.97 -3.75 -24.37
N ILE A 365 13.42 -3.71 -23.13
CA ILE A 365 14.68 -3.08 -22.71
C ILE A 365 15.59 -4.15 -22.13
N ASP A 366 16.79 -4.29 -22.70
CA ASP A 366 17.88 -5.13 -22.20
C ASP A 366 19.05 -4.24 -21.77
N MET A 367 19.44 -4.29 -20.50
CA MET A 367 20.56 -3.51 -19.96
C MET A 367 21.66 -4.43 -19.46
N TYR A 368 22.91 -4.00 -19.62
CA TYR A 368 24.10 -4.79 -19.32
C TYR A 368 25.10 -3.99 -18.48
N THR A 369 25.91 -4.69 -17.66
CA THR A 369 26.91 -4.10 -16.75
C THR A 369 27.98 -3.24 -17.41
N ASN A 370 28.19 -3.42 -18.70
CA ASN A 370 29.14 -2.61 -19.48
C ASN A 370 28.54 -1.25 -19.91
N GLY A 371 27.35 -0.90 -19.42
CA GLY A 371 26.63 0.31 -19.78
C GLY A 371 25.95 0.30 -21.11
N THR A 372 25.74 -0.88 -21.71
CA THR A 372 24.89 -1.00 -22.89
C THR A 372 23.42 -1.12 -22.46
N LEU A 373 22.55 -0.28 -23.05
CA LEU A 373 21.11 -0.48 -23.05
C LEU A 373 20.66 -0.74 -24.49
N LYS A 374 19.89 -1.79 -24.72
CA LYS A 374 19.25 -2.12 -25.99
C LYS A 374 17.75 -2.00 -25.85
N LEU A 375 17.15 -1.21 -26.72
CA LEU A 375 15.73 -1.03 -26.84
C LEU A 375 15.24 -1.72 -28.11
N GLN A 376 14.14 -2.46 -28.03
CA GLN A 376 13.46 -3.07 -29.16
C GLN A 376 11.95 -2.88 -29.05
N ALA A 377 11.34 -2.21 -30.03
CA ALA A 377 9.88 -2.16 -30.15
C ALA A 377 9.40 -3.39 -30.94
N ILE A 378 8.55 -4.19 -30.31
CA ILE A 378 8.13 -5.51 -30.81
C ILE A 378 6.62 -5.52 -30.98
N ASP A 379 6.16 -5.88 -32.17
CA ASP A 379 4.73 -5.93 -32.45
C ASP A 379 4.06 -7.21 -31.90
N SER A 380 2.73 -7.23 -31.98
CA SER A 380 1.88 -8.36 -31.59
C SER A 380 2.14 -9.69 -32.33
N THR A 381 3.00 -9.71 -33.35
CA THR A 381 3.45 -10.92 -34.05
C THR A 381 4.85 -11.38 -33.63
N GLY A 382 5.55 -10.58 -32.81
CA GLY A 382 6.93 -10.80 -32.41
C GLY A 382 7.95 -10.17 -33.36
N GLU A 383 7.53 -9.38 -34.35
CA GLU A 383 8.44 -8.67 -35.26
C GLU A 383 8.99 -7.42 -34.58
N VAL A 384 10.31 -7.25 -34.65
CA VAL A 384 10.96 -6.04 -34.16
C VAL A 384 10.95 -4.99 -35.27
N PHE A 385 10.21 -3.90 -35.07
CA PHE A 385 10.08 -2.83 -36.07
C PHE A 385 10.98 -1.62 -35.78
N ASP A 386 11.41 -1.44 -34.53
CA ASP A 386 12.37 -0.38 -34.17
C ASP A 386 13.40 -0.86 -33.14
N LYS A 387 14.60 -0.27 -33.18
CA LYS A 387 15.74 -0.61 -32.32
C LYS A 387 16.59 0.62 -32.00
N LEU A 388 17.06 0.71 -30.77
CA LEU A 388 18.06 1.68 -30.34
C LEU A 388 19.07 1.02 -29.41
N VAL A 389 20.33 1.46 -29.47
CA VAL A 389 21.37 1.07 -28.51
C VAL A 389 21.96 2.33 -27.92
N LEU A 390 21.91 2.44 -26.59
CA LEU A 390 22.59 3.47 -25.81
C LEU A 390 23.81 2.86 -25.12
N ASN A 391 24.86 3.65 -24.96
CA ASN A 391 26.06 3.24 -24.25
C ASN A 391 26.44 4.34 -23.27
N LYS A 392 26.59 3.99 -21.99
CA LYS A 392 27.20 4.83 -20.97
C LYS A 392 28.55 4.27 -20.57
N ASP A 393 29.49 5.17 -20.29
CA ASP A 393 30.76 4.78 -19.68
C ASP A 393 30.51 4.35 -18.22
N PHE A 394 30.49 3.05 -17.98
CA PHE A 394 30.50 2.53 -16.61
C PHE A 394 31.89 2.75 -16.00
N PRO A 395 31.98 3.19 -14.73
CA PRO A 395 33.21 3.06 -13.99
C PRO A 395 33.63 1.57 -13.99
N ASP A 396 34.94 1.29 -14.08
CA ASP A 396 35.47 -0.09 -14.01
C ASP A 396 34.80 -0.84 -12.85
N GLU A 397 34.44 -2.11 -13.04
CA GLU A 397 33.65 -2.94 -12.11
C GLU A 397 34.25 -2.93 -10.69
N ASN A 398 35.58 -2.84 -10.59
CA ASN A 398 36.31 -2.69 -9.33
C ASN A 398 36.04 -1.35 -8.61
N THR A 399 35.80 -0.28 -9.36
CA THR A 399 35.45 1.05 -8.86
C THR A 399 34.02 1.06 -8.34
N VAL A 400 33.06 0.50 -9.08
CA VAL A 400 31.65 0.41 -8.65
C VAL A 400 31.52 -0.46 -7.40
N LEU A 401 32.20 -1.62 -7.35
CA LEU A 401 32.22 -2.46 -6.15
C LEU A 401 32.89 -1.76 -4.97
N ALA A 402 33.97 -1.00 -5.21
CA ALA A 402 34.64 -0.24 -4.15
C ALA A 402 33.76 0.89 -3.61
N GLU A 403 33.09 1.64 -4.48
CA GLU A 403 32.15 2.71 -4.10
C GLU A 403 30.94 2.13 -3.36
N ARG A 404 30.37 1.02 -3.82
CA ARG A 404 29.27 0.34 -3.13
C ARG A 404 29.69 -0.18 -1.76
N LEU A 405 30.91 -0.71 -1.63
CA LEU A 405 31.49 -1.09 -0.33
C LEU A 405 31.70 0.12 0.59
N ILE A 406 32.03 1.29 0.05
CA ILE A 406 32.17 2.53 0.82
C ILE A 406 30.79 3.01 1.28
N ASN A 407 29.80 3.04 0.40
CA ASN A 407 28.43 3.47 0.72
C ASN A 407 27.79 2.56 1.76
N LEU A 408 27.88 1.23 1.58
CA LEU A 408 27.41 0.25 2.58
C LEU A 408 28.10 0.40 3.93
N ARG A 409 29.38 0.81 3.97
CA ARG A 409 30.07 1.10 5.24
C ARG A 409 29.55 2.37 5.88
N GLN A 410 29.33 3.42 5.10
CA GLN A 410 28.79 4.68 5.60
C GLN A 410 27.35 4.52 6.12
N GLU A 411 26.53 3.76 5.40
CA GLU A 411 25.17 3.41 5.84
C GLU A 411 25.19 2.60 7.13
N ASN A 412 26.04 1.57 7.23
CA ASN A 412 26.20 0.83 8.49
C ASN A 412 26.70 1.71 9.64
N GLU A 413 27.65 2.61 9.40
CA GLU A 413 28.13 3.56 10.41
C GLU A 413 27.02 4.54 10.86
N ALA A 414 26.18 5.01 9.92
CA ALA A 414 25.03 5.85 10.23
C ALA A 414 23.96 5.07 11.01
N LEU A 415 23.72 3.81 10.65
CA LEU A 415 22.80 2.92 11.35
C LEU A 415 23.26 2.67 12.78
N ASP A 416 24.55 2.38 12.98
CA ASP A 416 25.16 2.19 14.31
C ASP A 416 24.99 3.45 15.18
N GLN A 417 25.21 4.64 14.63
CA GLN A 417 24.99 5.91 15.35
C GLN A 417 23.52 6.11 15.72
N SER A 418 22.60 5.74 14.83
CA SER A 418 21.16 5.84 15.08
C SER A 418 20.73 4.86 16.18
N VAL A 419 21.28 3.64 16.19
CA VAL A 419 21.06 2.63 17.23
C VAL A 419 21.60 3.11 18.58
N ASP A 420 22.80 3.69 18.63
CA ASP A 420 23.35 4.25 19.86
C ASP A 420 22.49 5.41 20.39
N THR A 421 22.00 6.28 19.50
CA THR A 421 21.11 7.40 19.88
C THR A 421 19.80 6.89 20.47
N LEU A 422 19.15 5.93 19.81
CA LEU A 422 17.92 5.30 20.30
C LEU A 422 18.15 4.56 21.63
N ARG A 423 19.33 3.98 21.85
CA ARG A 423 19.68 3.35 23.13
C ARG A 423 19.75 4.39 24.24
N ASP A 424 20.41 5.52 24.00
CA ASP A 424 20.55 6.60 24.99
C ASP A 424 19.19 7.24 25.32
N GLU A 425 18.35 7.48 24.32
CA GLU A 425 16.97 7.98 24.51
C GLU A 425 16.12 6.99 25.34
N ASN A 426 16.24 5.68 25.06
CA ASN A 426 15.51 4.66 25.80
C ASN A 426 15.98 4.55 27.27
N GLU A 427 17.28 4.75 27.53
CA GLU A 427 17.82 4.83 28.89
C GLU A 427 17.26 6.05 29.64
N GLU A 428 17.19 7.21 28.99
CA GLU A 428 16.63 8.44 29.57
C GLU A 428 15.12 8.30 29.87
N LEU A 429 14.35 7.71 28.93
CA LEU A 429 12.94 7.38 29.13
C LEU A 429 12.73 6.39 30.29
N THR A 430 13.61 5.39 30.42
CA THR A 430 13.55 4.42 31.52
C THR A 430 13.78 5.10 32.87
N ILE A 431 14.74 6.03 32.96
CA ILE A 431 14.99 6.82 34.17
C ILE A 431 13.78 7.69 34.51
N SER A 432 13.25 8.43 33.53
CA SER A 432 12.08 9.29 33.73
C SER A 432 10.84 8.49 34.18
N ALA A 433 10.62 7.31 33.61
CA ALA A 433 9.55 6.41 34.03
C ALA A 433 9.72 5.93 35.48
N ALA A 434 10.94 5.65 35.92
CA ALA A 434 11.23 5.27 37.30
C ALA A 434 11.01 6.43 38.30
N GLU A 435 11.40 7.65 37.93
CA GLU A 435 11.14 8.85 38.73
C GLU A 435 9.64 9.12 38.88
N LEU A 436 8.88 9.06 37.78
CA LEU A 436 7.42 9.20 37.79
C LEU A 436 6.74 8.12 38.63
N ALA A 437 7.23 6.88 38.59
CA ALA A 437 6.72 5.81 39.43
C ALA A 437 6.93 6.12 40.92
N GLN A 438 8.10 6.65 41.29
CA GLN A 438 8.40 7.05 42.66
C GLN A 438 7.55 8.24 43.12
N GLU A 439 7.34 9.25 42.27
CA GLU A 439 6.47 10.38 42.56
C GLU A 439 5.01 9.95 42.75
N ASN A 440 4.52 9.04 41.90
CA ASN A 440 3.18 8.47 42.02
C ASN A 440 3.02 7.66 43.32
N GLU A 441 4.01 6.85 43.69
CA GLU A 441 3.97 6.10 44.95
C GLU A 441 3.92 7.05 46.16
N ALA A 442 4.73 8.11 46.15
CA ALA A 442 4.69 9.14 47.19
C ALA A 442 3.34 9.87 47.25
N ALA A 443 2.73 10.16 46.10
CA ALA A 443 1.41 10.79 46.02
C ALA A 443 0.30 9.87 46.56
N ILE A 444 0.36 8.57 46.25
CA ILE A 444 -0.56 7.56 46.78
C ILE A 444 -0.43 7.46 48.30
N GLN A 445 0.79 7.37 48.83
CA GLN A 445 1.03 7.33 50.28
C GLN A 445 0.50 8.60 51.00
N ALA A 446 0.67 9.77 50.39
CA ALA A 446 0.12 11.02 50.92
C ALA A 446 -1.41 11.04 50.91
N GLN A 447 -2.05 10.49 49.87
CA GLN A 447 -3.50 10.33 49.80
C GLN A 447 -4.01 9.35 50.87
N ASP A 448 -3.36 8.21 51.04
CA ASP A 448 -3.72 7.22 52.06
C ASP A 448 -3.64 7.82 53.47
N GLN A 449 -2.57 8.57 53.77
CA GLN A 449 -2.44 9.27 55.04
C GLN A 449 -3.58 10.29 55.23
N ARG A 450 -3.95 11.01 54.17
CA ARG A 450 -5.06 11.98 54.22
C ARG A 450 -6.42 11.31 54.43
N ILE A 451 -6.64 10.12 53.87
CA ILE A 451 -7.85 9.32 54.10
C ILE A 451 -7.94 8.95 55.58
N VAL A 452 -6.85 8.44 56.18
CA VAL A 452 -6.81 8.11 57.61
C VAL A 452 -7.12 9.32 58.49
N GLU A 453 -6.54 10.49 58.20
CA GLU A 453 -6.85 11.73 58.93
C GLU A 453 -8.33 12.12 58.83
N LEU A 454 -8.94 11.94 57.66
CA LEU A 454 -10.36 12.22 57.44
C LEU A 454 -11.25 11.21 58.17
N GLU A 455 -10.88 9.93 58.20
CA GLU A 455 -11.58 8.90 58.97
C GLU A 455 -11.58 9.24 60.47
N ASP A 456 -10.44 9.65 61.03
CA ASP A 456 -10.34 10.09 62.43
C ASP A 456 -11.21 11.33 62.71
N GLN A 457 -11.22 12.30 61.80
CA GLN A 457 -12.09 13.49 61.91
C GLN A 457 -13.58 13.12 61.88
N VAL A 458 -13.97 12.20 61.00
CA VAL A 458 -15.36 11.72 60.90
C VAL A 458 -15.76 10.95 62.16
N ASN A 459 -14.88 10.10 62.70
CA ASN A 459 -15.13 9.37 63.94
C ASN A 459 -15.33 10.33 65.12
N THR A 460 -14.47 11.36 65.24
CA THR A 460 -14.59 12.40 66.29
C THR A 460 -15.93 13.15 66.20
N LEU A 461 -16.34 13.53 64.97
CA LEU A 461 -17.64 14.17 64.74
C LEU A 461 -18.82 13.25 65.09
N GLY A 462 -18.67 11.93 64.88
CA GLY A 462 -19.67 10.94 65.28
C GLY A 462 -19.86 10.88 66.79
N GLU A 463 -18.76 10.88 67.56
CA GLU A 463 -18.79 10.92 69.03
C GLU A 463 -19.43 12.21 69.57
N ASP A 464 -19.10 13.36 68.96
CA ASP A 464 -19.70 14.66 69.32
C ASP A 464 -21.22 14.66 69.05
N LEU A 465 -21.66 14.07 67.93
CA LEU A 465 -23.07 13.99 67.55
C LEU A 465 -23.86 13.07 68.50
N GLU A 466 -23.29 11.93 68.91
CA GLU A 466 -23.91 11.06 69.92
C GLU A 466 -24.08 11.81 71.26
N THR A 467 -23.05 12.56 71.66
CA THR A 467 -23.09 13.37 72.89
C THR A 467 -24.16 14.48 72.82
N GLU A 468 -24.28 15.16 71.68
CA GLU A 468 -25.35 16.14 71.47
C GLU A 468 -26.75 15.51 71.48
N GLN A 469 -26.92 14.32 70.87
CA GLN A 469 -28.20 13.60 70.88
C GLN A 469 -28.60 13.17 72.30
N GLU A 470 -27.66 12.69 73.12
CA GLU A 470 -27.89 12.38 74.53
C GLU A 470 -28.30 13.63 75.31
N LEU A 471 -27.63 14.77 75.11
CA LEU A 471 -27.97 16.05 75.74
C LEU A 471 -29.38 16.51 75.34
N VAL A 472 -29.75 16.38 74.08
CA VAL A 472 -31.10 16.68 73.59
C VAL A 472 -32.12 15.78 74.27
N GLN A 473 -31.90 14.46 74.37
CA GLN A 473 -32.81 13.55 75.09
C GLN A 473 -32.95 13.91 76.58
N ILE A 474 -31.84 14.24 77.25
CA ILE A 474 -31.86 14.69 78.65
C ILE A 474 -32.68 15.97 78.79
N LEU A 475 -32.46 16.95 77.91
CA LEU A 475 -33.22 18.20 77.90
C LEU A 475 -34.70 17.96 77.61
N GLN A 476 -35.04 17.09 76.66
CA GLN A 476 -36.41 16.71 76.34
C GLN A 476 -37.10 16.08 77.56
N SER A 477 -36.45 15.12 78.23
CA SER A 477 -36.98 14.49 79.44
C SER A 477 -37.15 15.49 80.59
N THR A 478 -36.27 16.50 80.67
CA THR A 478 -36.35 17.57 81.67
C THR A 478 -37.51 18.51 81.35
N VAL A 479 -37.71 18.85 80.07
CA VAL A 479 -38.85 19.64 79.59
C VAL A 479 -40.15 18.89 79.86
N ASP A 480 -40.26 17.62 79.48
CA ASP A 480 -41.44 16.77 79.73
C ASP A 480 -41.75 16.67 81.24
N GLY A 481 -40.72 16.55 82.08
CA GLY A 481 -40.86 16.54 83.54
C GLY A 481 -41.31 17.88 84.13
N LEU A 482 -40.84 19.01 83.56
CA LEU A 482 -41.27 20.35 83.94
C LEU A 482 -42.71 20.63 83.48
N GLU A 483 -43.09 20.19 82.27
CA GLU A 483 -44.46 20.28 81.76
C GLU A 483 -45.44 19.49 82.65
N PHE A 484 -45.04 18.30 83.12
CA PHE A 484 -45.83 17.50 84.06
C PHE A 484 -46.00 18.16 85.44
N GLN A 485 -45.02 18.96 85.90
CA GLN A 485 -45.08 19.63 87.20
C GLN A 485 -45.82 20.98 87.18
N LEU A 486 -45.89 21.64 86.02
CA LEU A 486 -46.40 23.01 85.93
C LEU A 486 -47.89 23.11 85.55
N ASP A 487 -48.58 22.01 85.25
CA ASP A 487 -50.01 21.96 84.86
C ASP A 487 -50.39 23.09 83.89
N ILE A 488 -49.51 23.33 82.91
CA ILE A 488 -49.69 24.37 81.89
C ILE A 488 -50.50 23.73 80.76
N PRO A 489 -51.70 24.23 80.44
CA PRO A 489 -52.45 23.74 79.30
C PRO A 489 -51.68 24.09 78.02
N VAL A 490 -51.28 23.05 77.28
CA VAL A 490 -50.70 23.18 75.94
C VAL A 490 -51.79 23.69 75.00
N GLU A 491 -51.77 24.97 74.66
CA GLU A 491 -52.45 25.46 73.47
C GLU A 491 -51.72 24.90 72.25
N THR A 492 -52.39 24.01 71.52
CA THR A 492 -51.96 23.60 70.18
C THR A 492 -51.86 24.82 69.26
N PRO A 493 -50.69 25.11 68.68
CA PRO A 493 -50.61 26.10 67.60
C PRO A 493 -51.29 25.53 66.35
N SER A 494 -52.10 26.38 65.74
CA SER A 494 -52.91 26.11 64.57
C SER A 494 -52.08 25.74 63.34
N GLN A 495 -52.59 24.77 62.58
CA GLN A 495 -52.22 24.56 61.18
C GLN A 495 -52.62 25.78 60.35
N SER A 496 -51.65 26.59 59.94
CA SER A 496 -51.68 27.33 58.67
C SER A 496 -50.34 28.05 58.42
N ASN A 497 -49.40 27.42 57.73
CA ASN A 497 -49.17 27.68 56.29
C ASN A 497 -47.94 26.86 55.82
N PRO A 498 -48.13 25.82 54.98
CA PRO A 498 -47.07 24.98 54.44
C PRO A 498 -46.63 25.50 53.07
N THR A 499 -45.33 25.76 52.87
CA THR A 499 -44.69 25.90 51.54
C THR A 499 -43.20 25.60 51.73
N PHE A 500 -42.77 24.33 51.52
CA PHE A 500 -42.14 23.77 50.30
C PHE A 500 -40.68 24.26 50.08
N PHE A 501 -39.64 23.44 49.86
CA PHE A 501 -39.34 21.99 49.96
C PHE A 501 -37.86 21.80 49.52
N LEU A 502 -37.18 20.75 50.01
CA LEU A 502 -36.12 19.90 49.39
C LEU A 502 -34.82 20.58 48.84
N ILE A 503 -33.60 20.04 48.95
CA ILE A 503 -33.16 18.69 48.55
C ILE A 503 -31.99 18.16 49.40
N VAL A 504 -32.14 16.91 49.84
CA VAL A 504 -31.07 15.92 50.03
C VAL A 504 -31.09 14.98 48.81
N GLY A 505 -29.92 14.60 48.28
CA GLY A 505 -29.75 13.28 47.63
C GLY A 505 -28.89 13.18 46.35
N LEU A 506 -27.70 12.58 46.54
CA LEU A 506 -26.97 11.62 45.67
C LEU A 506 -26.40 12.06 44.30
N ILE A 507 -25.15 11.66 44.03
CA ILE A 507 -24.82 10.59 43.06
C ILE A 507 -23.36 10.12 43.28
N ALA A 508 -23.25 8.82 43.54
CA ALA A 508 -22.11 8.00 43.14
C ALA A 508 -22.42 7.38 41.77
N GLY A 509 -21.41 7.26 40.89
CA GLY A 509 -21.44 6.41 39.69
C GLY A 509 -21.20 7.17 38.37
N GLY A 510 -20.20 6.71 37.59
CA GLY A 510 -19.78 7.35 36.34
C GLY A 510 -20.69 7.18 35.11
N ALA A 511 -20.29 7.89 34.05
CA ALA A 511 -20.67 7.83 32.62
C ALA A 511 -22.12 8.24 32.23
N VAL A 512 -22.48 8.84 31.08
CA VAL A 512 -21.90 9.58 29.93
C VAL A 512 -23.13 10.01 29.07
N SER A 513 -23.03 11.10 28.27
CA SER A 513 -23.88 11.51 27.12
C SER A 513 -25.34 11.97 27.39
N MET A 514 -26.00 12.90 26.67
CA MET A 514 -25.82 13.49 25.33
C MET A 514 -26.66 14.79 25.17
N LEU A 515 -26.28 15.63 24.19
CA LEU A 515 -26.83 16.91 23.67
C LEU A 515 -28.38 17.08 23.55
N ILE A 516 -28.86 18.35 23.59
CA ILE A 516 -29.50 19.07 22.44
C ILE A 516 -29.93 20.53 22.78
N LEU A 517 -29.84 21.36 21.73
CA LEU A 517 -30.07 22.80 21.50
C LEU A 517 -31.44 23.47 21.79
N LYS A 518 -31.36 24.80 22.00
CA LYS A 518 -32.16 25.99 21.56
C LYS A 518 -33.71 26.06 21.67
N LYS A 519 -34.18 27.07 22.41
CA LYS A 519 -34.91 28.32 21.98
C LYS A 519 -35.49 28.98 23.25
N ARG A 520 -35.21 30.23 23.59
CA ARG A 520 -35.59 31.46 22.88
C ARG A 520 -34.56 32.57 23.09
#